data_AF-A0A2G8LNW3-F1
#
_entry.id   AF-A0A2G8LNW3-F1
#
_cell.length_a   1.000
_cell.length_b   1.000
_cell.length_c   1.000
_cell.angle_alpha   90.00
_cell.angle_beta   90.00
_cell.angle_gamma   90.00
#
_symmetry.space_group_name_H-M   'P 1'
#
loop_
_entity.id
_entity.type
_entity.pdbx_description
1 polymer ?
#
loop_
_entity_poly.entity_id
_entity_poly.type
_entity_poly.pdbx_seq_one_letter_code
_entity_poly.pdbx_strand_id
1 'polypeptide(L)'
;MAEMSGRQSDGDDQEGVNEAAEEEQGEGEEGTSGDATDKAAKKKSKSWMKNWFAAKWRQGKKLYNPATVALWRFVEIHIAKIVLFTIFFVATDQITFFNGVLILIIFLAILFPLLMRLLSLGSLFWVSIVMLAKMVYQINLIADEVNFPECDDESITTHGNGSTLVWIGLEKVDNFSSYVGGYVGIIVIIIAQSVVWLHQRQYRKENGLEEPKYSVVFFDITRDKADEGLISCTKFLINYAFYKFGLEICFLFTVITTSVRLDVYGVIFMLLMVMMLFLRRQKVAILWPFYALCLVVLLLLAYALSLGLPPALCYSYPWAGLDERLVEWLYLPDYANPPTGKFILTDFIQLLLVCLQWDVFRLEKRPEGIQGGGDNYEASTDVENIAENPVPNFNIKRTYLNILKILIFNFNFWVTLAIVYLAGTLRISLLGFIYIILAFIFLWGGADFLMKPTLVKMRRWNVLLGYCVFVILAKVGLQLMTCVFSHELAESGHCWVVQLFGVVCFQTGYIPPEDECNLPADSARMTWDIVCFIFILIQRRIFSSNYFQYVVLDLQEEGKLSSKGAELINEILATKVRNNRLKEQRILENVKRKMAKIRDNQAKLAHTTGWIEPKTHGEGKTVVAVDF
;
A
#
# COMPACT_ATOMS: atom_id res chain seq x y z
N MET A 1 31.96 -37.94 30.44
CA MET A 1 32.35 -38.11 31.84
C MET A 1 31.09 -37.89 32.68
N ALA A 2 30.61 -38.95 33.34
CA ALA A 2 29.41 -39.10 34.21
C ALA A 2 28.05 -38.76 33.54
N GLU A 3 27.06 -39.65 33.32
CA GLU A 3 26.63 -40.95 33.86
C GLU A 3 25.96 -40.92 35.26
N MET A 4 24.62 -41.09 35.28
CA MET A 4 23.72 -41.78 36.26
C MET A 4 22.26 -41.42 35.87
N SER A 5 21.35 -42.27 35.39
CA SER A 5 20.82 -43.61 35.76
C SER A 5 19.62 -43.58 36.73
N GLY A 6 18.52 -44.25 36.32
CA GLY A 6 17.30 -44.60 37.08
C GLY A 6 16.00 -44.33 36.26
N ARG A 7 15.44 -45.21 35.43
CA ARG A 7 14.79 -46.54 35.63
C ARG A 7 13.48 -46.42 36.44
N GLN A 8 12.28 -46.93 36.13
CA GLN A 8 11.59 -47.64 35.02
C GLN A 8 10.18 -47.96 35.60
N SER A 9 9.08 -47.86 34.85
CA SER A 9 7.89 -48.70 35.07
C SER A 9 6.92 -48.61 33.89
N ASP A 10 6.80 -49.75 33.22
CA ASP A 10 5.77 -50.11 32.24
C ASP A 10 4.36 -50.15 32.84
N GLY A 11 3.34 -50.12 31.98
CA GLY A 11 1.96 -50.43 32.31
C GLY A 11 0.98 -50.07 31.19
N ASP A 12 0.93 -50.93 30.15
CA ASP A 12 -0.26 -51.10 29.32
C ASP A 12 -1.45 -51.54 30.21
N ASP A 13 -2.67 -51.08 29.91
CA ASP A 13 -3.83 -51.96 29.67
C ASP A 13 -5.18 -51.22 29.57
N GLN A 14 -5.87 -51.54 28.46
CA GLN A 14 -7.30 -51.84 28.32
C GLN A 14 -8.36 -50.74 28.46
N GLU A 15 -8.80 -50.26 27.28
CA GLU A 15 -10.23 -49.97 27.03
C GLU A 15 -11.05 -51.26 27.12
N GLY A 16 -11.99 -51.30 28.08
CA GLY A 16 -12.98 -52.36 28.25
C GLY A 16 -14.38 -51.77 28.38
N VAL A 17 -15.23 -52.15 27.44
CA VAL A 17 -16.69 -51.94 27.40
C VAL A 17 -17.37 -52.94 28.34
N ASN A 18 -18.44 -52.53 29.05
CA ASN A 18 -19.70 -53.28 29.28
C ASN A 18 -20.58 -52.57 30.36
N GLU A 19 -21.80 -52.17 30.02
CA GLU A 19 -23.11 -52.78 30.41
C GLU A 19 -23.58 -52.30 31.80
N ALA A 20 -24.85 -52.12 32.14
CA ALA A 20 -26.09 -52.71 31.66
C ALA A 20 -27.29 -51.78 31.92
N ALA A 21 -28.38 -52.05 31.20
CA ALA A 21 -29.73 -51.61 31.51
C ALA A 21 -30.38 -52.54 32.56
N GLU A 22 -31.29 -52.02 33.37
CA GLU A 22 -32.40 -52.80 33.93
C GLU A 22 -33.58 -51.87 34.27
N GLU A 23 -34.78 -52.39 34.01
CA GLU A 23 -36.10 -51.78 34.09
C GLU A 23 -36.65 -51.74 35.53
N GLU A 24 -37.60 -50.85 35.83
CA GLU A 24 -38.98 -51.26 36.18
C GLU A 24 -39.94 -50.07 36.38
N GLN A 25 -41.23 -50.40 36.25
CA GLN A 25 -42.41 -49.56 36.02
C GLN A 25 -43.03 -48.99 37.32
N GLY A 26 -43.92 -47.99 37.19
CA GLY A 26 -44.81 -47.54 38.26
C GLY A 26 -45.76 -46.41 37.84
N GLU A 27 -47.06 -46.66 37.97
CA GLU A 27 -48.23 -45.98 37.40
C GLU A 27 -48.53 -44.54 37.89
N GLY A 28 -49.22 -43.79 37.01
CA GLY A 28 -50.42 -43.00 37.34
C GLY A 28 -50.32 -41.72 38.19
N GLU A 29 -50.41 -40.54 37.55
CA GLU A 29 -51.40 -39.51 37.90
C GLU A 29 -51.40 -38.37 36.85
N GLU A 30 -52.56 -38.13 36.23
CA GLU A 30 -52.81 -37.02 35.32
C GLU A 30 -52.88 -35.70 36.10
N GLY A 31 -52.04 -34.72 35.72
CA GLY A 31 -52.23 -33.33 36.13
C GLY A 31 -51.00 -32.46 35.90
N THR A 32 -51.10 -31.48 34.99
CA THR A 32 -50.12 -30.41 34.70
C THR A 32 -48.86 -30.77 33.86
N SER A 33 -49.04 -31.43 32.71
CA SER A 33 -47.92 -31.77 31.79
C SER A 33 -47.48 -30.64 30.82
N GLY A 34 -48.20 -29.51 30.75
CA GLY A 34 -47.91 -28.43 29.81
C GLY A 34 -46.83 -27.42 30.24
N ASP A 35 -46.72 -27.11 31.54
CA ASP A 35 -45.78 -26.09 32.04
C ASP A 35 -44.40 -26.68 32.40
N ALA A 36 -44.35 -27.96 32.80
CA ALA A 36 -43.11 -28.66 33.15
C ALA A 36 -42.24 -28.98 31.92
N THR A 37 -42.85 -29.35 30.80
CA THR A 37 -42.18 -29.66 29.53
C THR A 37 -41.59 -28.40 28.89
N ASP A 38 -42.32 -27.28 28.94
CA ASP A 38 -41.89 -26.00 28.40
C ASP A 38 -40.79 -25.34 29.27
N LYS A 39 -40.85 -25.51 30.60
CA LYS A 39 -39.76 -25.16 31.52
C LYS A 39 -38.53 -26.04 31.33
N ALA A 40 -38.67 -27.33 31.06
CA ALA A 40 -37.56 -28.23 30.77
C ALA A 40 -36.87 -27.90 29.44
N ALA A 41 -37.65 -27.58 28.39
CA ALA A 41 -37.13 -27.13 27.10
C ALA A 41 -36.39 -25.78 27.22
N LYS A 42 -36.96 -24.80 27.95
CA LYS A 42 -36.27 -23.54 28.26
C LYS A 42 -35.00 -23.74 29.07
N LYS A 43 -34.98 -24.65 30.05
CA LYS A 43 -33.79 -24.97 30.87
C LYS A 43 -32.69 -25.65 30.04
N LYS A 44 -33.07 -26.55 29.12
CA LYS A 44 -32.15 -27.23 28.18
C LYS A 44 -31.58 -26.25 27.15
N SER A 45 -32.38 -25.33 26.63
CA SER A 45 -31.94 -24.24 25.75
C SER A 45 -31.00 -23.24 26.46
N LYS A 46 -31.32 -22.82 27.69
CA LYS A 46 -30.44 -21.96 28.51
C LYS A 46 -29.11 -22.65 28.85
N SER A 47 -29.15 -23.95 29.15
CA SER A 47 -27.95 -24.78 29.42
C SER A 47 -27.09 -24.96 28.17
N TRP A 48 -27.71 -25.27 27.02
CA TRP A 48 -27.02 -25.35 25.74
C TRP A 48 -26.37 -24.02 25.36
N MET A 49 -27.10 -22.91 25.50
CA MET A 49 -26.59 -21.57 25.22
C MET A 49 -25.43 -21.21 26.17
N LYS A 50 -25.54 -21.51 27.47
CA LYS A 50 -24.46 -21.32 28.45
C LYS A 50 -23.22 -22.17 28.11
N ASN A 51 -23.40 -23.42 27.69
CA ASN A 51 -22.31 -24.31 27.29
C ASN A 51 -21.66 -23.86 25.98
N TRP A 52 -22.45 -23.36 25.03
CA TRP A 52 -21.97 -22.76 23.79
C TRP A 52 -21.16 -21.49 24.06
N PHE A 53 -21.66 -20.58 24.91
CA PHE A 53 -20.92 -19.40 25.34
C PHE A 53 -19.65 -19.77 26.09
N ALA A 54 -19.68 -20.76 26.99
CA ALA A 54 -18.50 -21.23 27.71
C ALA A 54 -17.47 -21.90 26.77
N ALA A 55 -17.92 -22.62 25.74
CA ALA A 55 -17.06 -23.19 24.72
C ALA A 55 -16.42 -22.10 23.85
N LYS A 56 -17.20 -21.12 23.39
CA LYS A 56 -16.70 -19.95 22.65
C LYS A 56 -15.78 -19.08 23.49
N TRP A 57 -16.06 -18.91 24.79
CA TRP A 57 -15.20 -18.19 25.74
C TRP A 57 -13.87 -18.91 25.95
N ARG A 58 -13.88 -20.25 26.11
CA ARG A 58 -12.65 -21.04 26.19
C ARG A 58 -11.83 -20.96 24.89
N GLN A 59 -12.50 -21.01 23.74
CA GLN A 59 -11.84 -20.83 22.43
C GLN A 59 -11.26 -19.42 22.29
N GLY A 60 -11.99 -18.39 22.71
CA GLY A 60 -11.53 -17.00 22.75
C GLY A 60 -10.33 -16.81 23.67
N LYS A 61 -10.34 -17.41 24.87
CA LYS A 61 -9.23 -17.35 25.83
C LYS A 61 -7.96 -18.03 25.29
N LYS A 62 -8.11 -19.15 24.58
CA LYS A 62 -6.99 -19.82 23.89
C LYS A 62 -6.33 -18.94 22.81
N LEU A 63 -7.10 -18.09 22.13
CA LEU A 63 -6.59 -17.15 21.13
C LEU A 63 -6.08 -15.83 21.76
N TYR A 64 -6.66 -15.41 22.89
CA TYR A 64 -6.34 -14.16 23.57
C TYR A 64 -4.91 -14.12 24.10
N ASN A 65 -4.44 -15.19 24.76
CA ASN A 65 -3.08 -15.23 25.30
C ASN A 65 -1.99 -15.04 24.23
N PRO A 66 -1.94 -15.80 23.12
CA PRO A 66 -0.94 -15.56 22.07
C PRO A 66 -1.13 -14.22 21.36
N ALA A 67 -2.38 -13.75 21.18
CA ALA A 67 -2.65 -12.46 20.56
C ALA A 67 -2.16 -11.28 21.42
N THR A 68 -2.35 -11.34 22.73
CA THR A 68 -1.87 -10.30 23.66
C THR A 68 -0.36 -10.26 23.74
N VAL A 69 0.31 -11.42 23.79
CA VAL A 69 1.79 -11.49 23.74
C VAL A 69 2.31 -10.88 22.44
N ALA A 70 1.70 -11.22 21.31
CA ALA A 70 2.07 -10.63 20.01
C ALA A 70 1.82 -9.12 19.96
N LEU A 71 0.71 -8.64 20.51
CA LEU A 71 0.38 -7.21 20.57
C LEU A 71 1.37 -6.44 21.45
N TRP A 72 1.66 -6.93 22.66
CA TRP A 72 2.65 -6.32 23.55
C TRP A 72 4.03 -6.27 22.90
N ARG A 73 4.41 -7.32 22.16
CA ARG A 73 5.67 -7.35 21.42
C ARG A 73 5.68 -6.37 20.24
N PHE A 74 4.57 -6.25 19.52
CA PHE A 74 4.41 -5.27 18.46
C PHE A 74 4.56 -3.84 19.00
N VAL A 75 3.89 -3.53 20.11
CA VAL A 75 4.00 -2.22 20.77
C VAL A 75 5.44 -1.98 21.25
N GLU A 76 6.11 -2.97 21.86
CA GLU A 76 7.51 -2.83 22.30
C GLU A 76 8.46 -2.39 21.16
N ILE A 77 8.25 -2.92 19.96
CA ILE A 77 9.08 -2.59 18.78
C ILE A 77 8.76 -1.19 18.24
N HIS A 78 7.49 -0.78 18.26
CA HIS A 78 7.04 0.45 17.61
C HIS A 78 6.94 1.67 18.55
N ILE A 79 6.97 1.48 19.87
CA ILE A 79 6.69 2.55 20.85
C ILE A 79 7.66 3.73 20.75
N ALA A 80 8.95 3.49 20.48
CA ALA A 80 9.91 4.56 20.30
C ALA A 80 9.58 5.44 19.08
N LYS A 81 9.09 4.84 17.99
CA LYS A 81 8.68 5.55 16.77
C LYS A 81 7.42 6.38 17.03
N ILE A 82 6.49 5.83 17.80
CA ILE A 82 5.25 6.51 18.22
C ILE A 82 5.61 7.74 19.07
N VAL A 83 6.52 7.62 20.04
CA VAL A 83 6.98 8.75 20.87
C VAL A 83 7.58 9.86 20.00
N LEU A 84 8.49 9.53 19.09
CA LEU A 84 9.10 10.51 18.18
C LEU A 84 8.04 11.20 17.30
N PHE A 85 7.10 10.43 16.75
CA PHE A 85 6.01 10.95 15.94
C PHE A 85 5.08 11.89 16.74
N THR A 86 4.72 11.53 17.97
CA THR A 86 3.87 12.38 18.82
C THR A 86 4.56 13.70 19.16
N ILE A 87 5.82 13.66 19.59
CA ILE A 87 6.55 14.89 19.92
C ILE A 87 6.64 15.79 18.68
N PHE A 88 6.96 15.22 17.52
CA PHE A 88 7.05 15.98 16.27
C PHE A 88 5.69 16.55 15.85
N PHE A 89 4.62 15.75 15.93
CA PHE A 89 3.26 16.18 15.60
C PHE A 89 2.84 17.40 16.43
N VAL A 90 3.03 17.35 17.75
CA VAL A 90 2.74 18.48 18.64
C VAL A 90 3.64 19.68 18.36
N ALA A 91 4.91 19.46 18.03
CA ALA A 91 5.84 20.52 17.69
C ALA A 91 5.50 21.24 16.37
N THR A 92 4.91 20.53 15.40
CA THR A 92 4.47 21.10 14.11
C THR A 92 3.07 21.70 14.12
N ASP A 93 2.23 21.32 15.09
CA ASP A 93 0.89 21.89 15.26
C ASP A 93 0.98 23.36 15.70
N GLN A 94 1.94 23.67 16.58
CA GLN A 94 2.28 25.03 16.99
C GLN A 94 3.77 25.30 16.78
N ILE A 95 4.12 26.05 15.74
CA ILE A 95 5.50 26.41 15.46
C ILE A 95 5.93 27.50 16.44
N THR A 96 6.81 27.15 17.37
CA THR A 96 7.27 28.04 18.44
C THR A 96 8.73 27.75 18.77
N PHE A 97 9.41 28.71 19.41
CA PHE A 97 10.78 28.49 19.87
C PHE A 97 10.89 27.30 20.83
N PHE A 98 9.99 27.18 21.81
CA PHE A 98 9.99 26.06 22.76
C PHE A 98 9.85 24.69 22.07
N ASN A 99 9.04 24.60 21.03
CA ASN A 99 8.89 23.37 20.23
C ASN A 99 10.10 23.12 19.32
N GLY A 100 10.82 24.16 18.91
CA GLY A 100 12.08 24.03 18.16
C GLY A 100 13.16 23.29 18.94
N VAL A 101 13.24 23.52 20.26
CA VAL A 101 14.14 22.76 21.14
C VAL A 101 13.78 21.27 21.18
N LEU A 102 12.48 20.93 21.18
CA LEU A 102 12.04 19.52 21.10
C LEU A 102 12.47 18.85 19.79
N ILE A 103 12.38 19.57 18.67
CA ILE A 103 12.82 19.07 17.37
C ILE A 103 14.34 18.85 17.35
N LEU A 104 15.11 19.74 17.96
CA LEU A 104 16.56 19.57 18.11
C LEU A 104 16.92 18.34 18.97
N ILE A 105 16.17 18.09 20.05
CA ILE A 105 16.33 16.88 20.87
C ILE A 105 16.01 15.62 20.05
N ILE A 106 14.92 15.62 19.25
CA ILE A 106 14.59 14.52 18.34
C ILE A 106 15.70 14.28 17.33
N PHE A 107 16.24 15.36 16.75
CA PHE A 107 17.32 15.28 15.79
C PHE A 107 18.56 14.59 16.38
N LEU A 108 18.97 14.98 17.58
CA LEU A 108 20.05 14.29 18.31
C LEU A 108 19.71 12.82 18.57
N ALA A 109 18.43 12.51 18.81
CA ALA A 109 17.97 11.15 19.06
C ALA A 109 18.08 10.26 17.82
N ILE A 110 17.77 10.81 16.65
CA ILE A 110 17.91 10.15 15.36
C ILE A 110 19.40 9.90 15.01
N LEU A 111 20.28 10.88 15.26
CA LEU A 111 21.71 10.73 15.01
C LEU A 111 22.39 9.72 15.96
N PHE A 112 21.99 9.73 17.23
CA PHE A 112 22.60 8.93 18.28
C PHE A 112 21.57 7.97 18.91
N PRO A 113 21.26 6.83 18.24
CA PRO A 113 20.24 5.90 18.71
C PRO A 113 20.55 5.29 20.08
N LEU A 114 21.83 5.24 20.47
CA LEU A 114 22.27 4.81 21.81
C LEU A 114 21.79 5.74 22.93
N LEU A 115 21.59 7.02 22.61
CA LEU A 115 21.19 8.05 23.57
C LEU A 115 19.67 8.24 23.64
N MET A 116 18.89 7.50 22.84
CA MET A 116 17.43 7.62 22.74
C MET A 116 16.73 7.66 24.10
N ARG A 117 17.14 6.81 25.06
CA ARG A 117 16.55 6.75 26.40
C ARG A 117 16.83 8.01 27.23
N LEU A 118 18.03 8.56 27.12
CA LEU A 118 18.38 9.80 27.81
C LEU A 118 17.68 11.00 27.16
N LEU A 119 17.53 10.99 25.83
CA LEU A 119 16.83 12.06 25.10
C LEU A 119 15.32 12.01 25.31
N SER A 120 14.71 10.83 25.51
CA SER A 120 13.30 10.74 25.90
C SER A 120 13.04 11.26 27.33
N LEU A 121 14.01 11.13 28.23
CA LEU A 121 13.95 11.75 29.55
C LEU A 121 14.16 13.26 29.47
N GLY A 122 15.09 13.70 28.62
CA GLY A 122 15.33 15.12 28.33
C GLY A 122 14.10 15.80 27.73
N SER A 123 13.39 15.15 26.80
CA SER A 123 12.15 15.69 26.24
C SER A 123 11.05 15.78 27.29
N LEU A 124 10.90 14.80 28.19
CA LEU A 124 9.95 14.86 29.30
C LEU A 124 10.23 16.04 30.24
N PHE A 125 11.51 16.22 30.61
CA PHE A 125 11.94 17.34 31.45
C PHE A 125 11.64 18.68 30.78
N TRP A 126 11.97 18.82 29.49
CA TRP A 126 11.70 20.04 28.73
C TRP A 126 10.21 20.32 28.59
N VAL A 127 9.40 19.33 28.25
CA VAL A 127 7.93 19.47 28.17
C VAL A 127 7.36 19.92 29.51
N SER A 128 7.89 19.42 30.63
CA SER A 128 7.46 19.82 31.97
C SER A 128 7.77 21.31 32.24
N ILE A 129 8.95 21.79 31.83
CA ILE A 129 9.31 23.22 31.92
C ILE A 129 8.37 24.07 31.06
N VAL A 130 8.14 23.68 29.80
CA VAL A 130 7.26 24.42 28.89
C VAL A 130 5.83 24.47 29.42
N MET A 131 5.33 23.36 29.96
CA MET A 131 4.00 23.29 30.55
C MET A 131 3.88 24.22 31.77
N LEU A 132 4.89 24.23 32.65
CA LEU A 132 4.93 25.15 33.79
C LEU A 132 5.00 26.62 33.34
N ALA A 133 5.81 26.94 32.33
CA ALA A 133 5.89 28.29 31.77
C ALA A 133 4.54 28.75 31.19
N LYS A 134 3.89 27.89 30.40
CA LYS A 134 2.54 28.15 29.87
C LYS A 134 1.50 28.35 30.96
N MET A 135 1.56 27.56 32.05
CA MET A 135 0.66 27.71 33.21
C MET A 135 0.87 29.02 33.96
N VAL A 136 2.12 29.37 34.25
CA VAL A 136 2.46 30.60 34.97
C VAL A 136 2.05 31.82 34.16
N TYR A 137 2.18 31.77 32.84
CA TYR A 137 1.78 32.88 31.96
C TYR A 137 0.27 33.15 31.94
N GLN A 138 -0.57 32.16 32.27
CA GLN A 138 -2.03 32.39 32.39
C GLN A 138 -2.44 33.16 33.65
N ILE A 139 -1.53 33.43 34.59
CA ILE A 139 -1.87 34.14 35.82
C ILE A 139 -2.10 35.63 35.50
N ASN A 140 -3.24 36.17 35.96
CA ASN A 140 -3.67 37.56 35.76
C ASN A 140 -2.73 38.65 36.32
N LEU A 141 -1.63 38.27 36.98
CA LEU A 141 -0.60 39.19 37.49
C LEU A 141 0.37 39.67 36.40
N ILE A 142 0.47 38.95 35.29
CA ILE A 142 1.33 39.33 34.16
C ILE A 142 0.48 40.19 33.23
N ALA A 143 0.72 41.51 33.23
CA ALA A 143 0.11 42.40 32.25
C ALA A 143 0.51 41.98 30.82
N ASP A 144 -0.41 42.06 29.86
CA ASP A 144 -0.14 41.74 28.45
C ASP A 144 0.90 42.67 27.81
N GLU A 145 1.18 43.80 28.47
CA GLU A 145 2.14 44.83 28.08
C GLU A 145 3.54 44.56 28.67
N VAL A 146 4.12 43.38 28.43
CA VAL A 146 5.58 43.30 28.48
C VAL A 146 6.08 44.05 27.25
N ASN A 147 6.41 45.34 27.41
CA ASN A 147 6.87 46.24 26.36
C ASN A 147 8.15 45.70 25.70
N PHE A 148 7.99 44.84 24.70
CA PHE A 148 9.00 44.65 23.68
C PHE A 148 9.02 45.91 22.81
N PRO A 149 10.19 46.31 22.27
CA PRO A 149 10.27 47.50 21.43
C PRO A 149 9.28 47.37 20.28
N GLU A 150 8.29 48.26 20.24
CA GLU A 150 7.41 48.43 19.09
C GLU A 150 8.28 48.96 17.95
N CYS A 151 8.28 48.24 16.83
CA CYS A 151 9.07 48.62 15.67
C CYS A 151 8.40 49.83 15.00
N ASP A 152 9.16 50.89 14.72
CA ASP A 152 8.65 52.10 14.05
C ASP A 152 8.25 51.86 12.57
N ASP A 153 8.62 50.70 11.99
CA ASP A 153 8.33 50.35 10.61
C ASP A 153 6.86 49.93 10.44
N GLU A 154 6.09 50.73 9.68
CA GLU A 154 4.70 50.44 9.28
C GLU A 154 4.56 49.06 8.60
N SER A 155 5.57 48.58 7.86
CA SER A 155 5.51 47.27 7.20
C SER A 155 5.50 46.08 8.19
N ILE A 156 6.14 46.24 9.36
CA ILE A 156 6.22 45.20 10.40
C ILE A 156 5.00 45.29 11.31
N THR A 157 4.54 46.50 11.62
CA THR A 157 3.40 46.75 12.52
C THR A 157 2.03 46.53 11.86
N THR A 158 1.89 46.74 10.54
CA THR A 158 0.62 46.52 9.85
C THR A 158 0.39 45.06 9.44
N HIS A 159 1.46 44.26 9.33
CA HIS A 159 1.39 42.88 8.82
C HIS A 159 1.81 41.80 9.84
N GLY A 160 2.57 42.15 10.88
CA GLY A 160 3.03 41.22 11.92
C GLY A 160 2.37 41.47 13.27
N ASN A 161 1.18 40.90 13.51
CA ASN A 161 0.51 40.93 14.82
C ASN A 161 1.21 40.07 15.92
N GLY A 162 2.42 39.55 15.65
CA GLY A 162 3.09 38.61 16.52
C GLY A 162 3.88 39.30 17.62
N SER A 163 3.33 39.37 18.83
CA SER A 163 4.15 39.69 20.00
C SER A 163 5.27 38.65 20.15
N THR A 164 6.45 39.08 20.61
CA THR A 164 7.62 38.19 20.82
C THR A 164 7.28 36.99 21.71
N LEU A 165 6.31 37.12 22.60
CA LEU A 165 5.84 36.02 23.45
C LEU A 165 5.16 34.92 22.64
N VAL A 166 4.36 35.26 21.63
CA VAL A 166 3.73 34.28 20.74
C VAL A 166 4.80 33.51 19.95
N TRP A 167 5.85 34.19 19.47
CA TRP A 167 7.00 33.55 18.82
C TRP A 167 7.73 32.56 19.75
N ILE A 168 7.92 32.94 21.03
CA ILE A 168 8.47 32.05 22.05
C ILE A 168 7.55 30.84 22.29
N GLY A 169 6.23 31.07 22.22
CA GLY A 169 5.18 30.08 22.44
C GLY A 169 4.39 30.29 23.74
N LEU A 170 4.28 31.54 24.20
CA LEU A 170 3.48 31.97 25.35
C LEU A 170 2.36 32.90 24.87
N GLU A 171 1.12 32.46 25.07
CA GLU A 171 -0.08 33.19 24.68
C GLU A 171 -1.14 33.03 25.77
N LYS A 172 -1.91 34.08 26.05
CA LYS A 172 -3.06 33.98 26.96
C LYS A 172 -4.24 33.44 26.17
N VAL A 173 -4.84 32.36 26.65
CA VAL A 173 -5.89 31.64 25.91
C VAL A 173 -7.02 31.29 26.86
N ASP A 174 -8.26 31.52 26.44
CA ASP A 174 -9.46 31.19 27.24
C ASP A 174 -9.58 29.68 27.53
N ASN A 175 -9.25 28.85 26.53
CA ASN A 175 -9.32 27.40 26.59
C ASN A 175 -7.95 26.76 26.88
N PHE A 176 -7.50 26.87 28.13
CA PHE A 176 -6.21 26.32 28.58
C PHE A 176 -6.05 24.81 28.28
N SER A 177 -7.13 24.02 28.37
CA SER A 177 -7.07 22.57 28.11
C SER A 177 -6.67 22.24 26.67
N SER A 178 -7.13 23.02 25.68
CA SER A 178 -6.76 22.79 24.28
C SER A 178 -5.31 23.20 24.03
N TYR A 179 -4.87 24.27 24.70
CA TYR A 179 -3.52 24.83 24.58
C TYR A 179 -2.41 23.91 25.12
N VAL A 180 -2.71 23.12 26.16
CA VAL A 180 -1.75 22.21 26.80
C VAL A 180 -1.99 20.74 26.48
N GLY A 181 -3.13 20.40 25.86
CA GLY A 181 -3.52 19.03 25.53
C GLY A 181 -2.46 18.24 24.77
N GLY A 182 -1.77 18.87 23.81
CA GLY A 182 -0.66 18.25 23.06
C GLY A 182 0.51 17.83 23.95
N TYR A 183 0.95 18.70 24.87
CA TYR A 183 2.04 18.41 25.82
C TYR A 183 1.67 17.32 26.82
N VAL A 184 0.42 17.29 27.29
CA VAL A 184 -0.10 16.17 28.11
C VAL A 184 -0.05 14.87 27.32
N GLY A 185 -0.43 14.88 26.04
CA GLY A 185 -0.30 13.74 25.14
C GLY A 185 1.13 13.19 25.05
N ILE A 186 2.13 14.07 24.94
CA ILE A 186 3.55 13.68 24.96
C ILE A 186 3.90 12.96 26.27
N ILE A 187 3.54 13.55 27.42
CA ILE A 187 3.82 12.98 28.74
C ILE A 187 3.19 11.58 28.87
N VAL A 188 1.91 11.44 28.51
CA VAL A 188 1.19 10.16 28.56
C VAL A 188 1.87 9.09 27.71
N ILE A 189 2.32 9.44 26.51
CA ILE A 189 2.96 8.48 25.59
C ILE A 189 4.38 8.09 26.07
N ILE A 190 5.14 9.01 26.67
CA ILE A 190 6.44 8.69 27.30
C ILE A 190 6.24 7.79 28.54
N ILE A 191 5.20 8.02 29.34
CA ILE A 191 4.83 7.13 30.46
C ILE A 191 4.46 5.75 29.91
N ALA A 192 3.63 5.68 28.87
CA ALA A 192 3.27 4.42 28.22
C ALA A 192 4.50 3.67 27.69
N GLN A 193 5.50 4.36 27.13
CA GLN A 193 6.78 3.75 26.76
C GLN A 193 7.48 3.07 27.93
N SER A 194 7.54 3.75 29.08
CA SER A 194 8.15 3.21 30.29
C SER A 194 7.38 1.99 30.82
N VAL A 195 6.05 2.04 30.78
CA VAL A 195 5.17 0.92 31.17
C VAL A 195 5.36 -0.29 30.27
N VAL A 196 5.41 -0.10 28.94
CA VAL A 196 5.64 -1.20 27.98
C VAL A 196 6.98 -1.88 28.24
N TRP A 197 8.05 -1.10 28.44
CA TRP A 197 9.37 -1.66 28.74
C TRP A 197 9.42 -2.40 30.07
N LEU A 198 8.76 -1.88 31.10
CA LEU A 198 8.66 -2.53 32.40
C LEU A 198 7.88 -3.85 32.31
N HIS A 199 6.70 -3.82 31.69
CA HIS A 199 5.86 -5.01 31.48
C HIS A 199 6.62 -6.10 30.73
N GLN A 200 7.31 -5.74 29.65
CA GLN A 200 8.09 -6.69 28.85
C GLN A 200 9.27 -7.29 29.63
N ARG A 201 9.97 -6.47 30.42
CA ARG A 201 11.05 -6.95 31.29
C ARG A 201 10.53 -7.92 32.35
N GLN A 202 9.38 -7.62 32.96
CA GLN A 202 8.75 -8.49 33.94
C GLN A 202 8.29 -9.81 33.30
N TYR A 203 7.57 -9.73 32.18
CA TYR A 203 7.11 -10.91 31.43
C TYR A 203 8.26 -11.84 31.03
N ARG A 204 9.40 -11.28 30.58
CA ARG A 204 10.59 -12.08 30.26
C ARG A 204 11.20 -12.76 31.49
N LYS A 205 11.29 -12.05 32.62
CA LYS A 205 11.83 -12.58 33.87
C LYS A 205 10.98 -13.71 34.45
N GLU A 206 9.65 -13.56 34.42
CA GLU A 206 8.70 -14.57 34.93
C GLU A 206 8.72 -15.85 34.10
N ASN A 207 8.90 -15.73 32.77
CA ASN A 207 8.92 -16.87 31.86
C ASN A 207 10.32 -17.39 31.53
N GLY A 208 11.39 -16.83 32.13
CA GLY A 208 12.77 -17.24 31.86
C GLY A 208 13.22 -17.02 30.41
N LEU A 209 12.69 -16.00 29.73
CA LEU A 209 12.98 -15.69 28.33
C LEU A 209 14.15 -14.70 28.21
N GLU A 210 15.05 -14.93 27.24
CA GLU A 210 16.13 -13.99 26.93
C GLU A 210 15.64 -12.76 26.15
N GLU A 211 16.42 -11.68 26.18
CA GLU A 211 16.14 -10.50 25.36
C GLU A 211 16.39 -10.81 23.87
N PRO A 212 15.40 -10.58 22.99
CA PRO A 212 15.55 -10.92 21.59
C PRO A 212 16.55 -9.98 20.89
N LYS A 213 17.52 -10.57 20.20
CA LYS A 213 18.58 -9.84 19.46
C LYS A 213 18.05 -8.97 18.31
N TYR A 214 16.85 -9.28 17.79
CA TYR A 214 16.24 -8.60 16.65
C TYR A 214 14.80 -8.16 16.97
N SER A 215 14.37 -7.07 16.33
CA SER A 215 13.02 -6.49 16.45
C SER A 215 11.99 -7.29 15.64
N VAL A 216 11.80 -8.56 15.99
CA VAL A 216 10.84 -9.50 15.36
C VAL A 216 9.67 -9.78 16.32
N VAL A 217 8.46 -9.95 15.78
CA VAL A 217 7.24 -10.27 16.55
C VAL A 217 7.08 -11.78 16.71
N PHE A 218 7.14 -12.53 15.60
CA PHE A 218 7.01 -14.00 15.60
C PHE A 218 8.35 -14.68 15.29
N PHE A 219 8.98 -15.32 16.27
CA PHE A 219 10.30 -15.96 16.10
C PHE A 219 10.25 -17.26 15.28
N ASP A 220 9.11 -17.95 15.27
CA ASP A 220 8.97 -19.26 14.63
C ASP A 220 8.97 -19.22 13.09
N ILE A 221 8.82 -18.03 12.51
CA ILE A 221 8.60 -17.82 11.07
C ILE A 221 9.88 -17.36 10.40
N THR A 222 10.47 -18.26 9.62
CA THR A 222 11.61 -18.00 8.73
C THR A 222 11.15 -17.85 7.27
N ARG A 223 12.07 -17.42 6.40
CA ARG A 223 11.84 -17.28 4.96
C ARG A 223 11.31 -18.56 4.31
N ASP A 224 11.75 -19.74 4.74
CA ASP A 224 11.34 -21.02 4.16
C ASP A 224 9.88 -21.33 4.49
N LYS A 225 9.46 -21.03 5.73
CA LYS A 225 8.07 -21.21 6.18
C LYS A 225 7.09 -20.21 5.58
N ALA A 226 7.58 -19.13 4.97
CA ALA A 226 6.73 -18.11 4.34
C ALA A 226 5.90 -18.68 3.18
N ASP A 227 6.37 -19.77 2.56
CA ASP A 227 5.75 -20.37 1.38
C ASP A 227 4.79 -21.55 1.69
N GLU A 228 4.66 -21.95 2.96
CA GLU A 228 3.82 -23.07 3.38
C GLU A 228 2.32 -22.74 3.35
N GLY A 229 1.94 -21.49 3.65
CA GLY A 229 0.53 -21.11 3.74
C GLY A 229 0.30 -19.61 3.94
N LEU A 230 -0.95 -19.17 3.76
CA LEU A 230 -1.32 -17.75 3.81
C LEU A 230 -1.03 -17.12 5.19
N ILE A 231 -1.36 -17.83 6.27
CA ILE A 231 -1.13 -17.34 7.63
C ILE A 231 0.36 -17.19 7.93
N SER A 232 1.18 -18.15 7.52
CA SER A 232 2.64 -18.10 7.68
C SER A 232 3.24 -16.95 6.85
N CYS A 233 2.76 -16.74 5.62
CA CYS A 233 3.13 -15.60 4.78
C CYS A 233 2.76 -14.26 5.44
N THR A 234 1.54 -14.11 5.96
CA THR A 234 1.12 -12.88 6.65
C THR A 234 1.98 -12.60 7.89
N LYS A 235 2.28 -13.62 8.70
CA LYS A 235 3.18 -13.47 9.85
C LYS A 235 4.60 -13.07 9.41
N PHE A 236 5.10 -13.65 8.31
CA PHE A 236 6.39 -13.27 7.73
C PHE A 236 6.39 -11.80 7.28
N LEU A 237 5.33 -11.34 6.61
CA LEU A 237 5.19 -9.95 6.19
C LEU A 237 5.09 -8.99 7.39
N ILE A 238 4.38 -9.35 8.47
CA ILE A 238 4.34 -8.51 9.68
C ILE A 238 5.75 -8.30 10.25
N ASN A 239 6.58 -9.33 10.25
CA ASN A 239 7.96 -9.25 10.74
C ASN A 239 8.90 -8.49 9.78
N TYR A 240 8.81 -8.78 8.48
CA TYR A 240 9.86 -8.42 7.51
C TYR A 240 9.38 -7.57 6.32
N ALA A 241 8.15 -7.06 6.31
CA ALA A 241 7.65 -6.23 5.20
C ALA A 241 8.56 -5.03 4.93
N PHE A 242 8.92 -4.26 5.97
CA PHE A 242 9.82 -3.13 5.80
C PHE A 242 11.26 -3.56 5.49
N TYR A 243 11.71 -4.71 6.00
CA TYR A 243 13.02 -5.27 5.64
C TYR A 243 13.11 -5.63 4.15
N LYS A 244 12.02 -6.15 3.55
CA LYS A 244 11.97 -6.52 2.13
C LYS A 244 11.68 -5.35 1.19
N PHE A 245 10.75 -4.47 1.57
CA PHE A 245 10.19 -3.42 0.70
C PHE A 245 10.52 -1.98 1.16
N GLY A 246 11.40 -1.81 2.15
CA GLY A 246 11.65 -0.51 2.76
C GLY A 246 12.19 0.54 1.80
N LEU A 247 13.02 0.16 0.81
CA LEU A 247 13.52 1.07 -0.21
C LEU A 247 12.40 1.60 -1.10
N GLU A 248 11.52 0.72 -1.57
CA GLU A 248 10.37 1.06 -2.39
C GLU A 248 9.37 1.94 -1.63
N ILE A 249 9.15 1.64 -0.34
CA ILE A 249 8.33 2.46 0.56
C ILE A 249 8.94 3.86 0.74
N CYS A 250 10.26 3.97 0.89
CA CYS A 250 10.93 5.28 0.99
C CYS A 250 10.73 6.12 -0.28
N PHE A 251 10.95 5.54 -1.47
CA PHE A 251 10.73 6.25 -2.73
C PHE A 251 9.27 6.64 -2.93
N LEU A 252 8.34 5.78 -2.56
CA LEU A 252 6.91 6.10 -2.57
C LEU A 252 6.59 7.30 -1.68
N PHE A 253 7.08 7.29 -0.44
CA PHE A 253 6.83 8.39 0.48
C PHE A 253 7.46 9.70 -0.01
N THR A 254 8.64 9.68 -0.62
CA THR A 254 9.23 10.89 -1.24
C THR A 254 8.35 11.46 -2.35
N VAL A 255 7.74 10.61 -3.19
CA VAL A 255 6.80 11.08 -4.21
C VAL A 255 5.52 11.64 -3.58
N ILE A 256 5.03 11.04 -2.49
CA ILE A 256 3.86 11.53 -1.76
C ILE A 256 4.16 12.89 -1.11
N THR A 257 5.28 13.05 -0.41
CA THR A 257 5.65 14.31 0.25
C THR A 257 5.82 15.43 -0.77
N THR A 258 6.54 15.19 -1.87
CA THR A 258 6.66 16.16 -2.97
C THR A 258 5.30 16.56 -3.53
N SER A 259 4.38 15.58 -3.70
CA SER A 259 3.05 15.84 -4.26
C SER A 259 2.12 16.59 -3.31
N VAL A 260 2.38 16.54 -2.00
CA VAL A 260 1.66 17.31 -0.98
C VAL A 260 2.23 18.73 -0.85
N ARG A 261 3.56 18.89 -0.92
CA ARG A 261 4.24 20.19 -0.75
C ARG A 261 4.17 21.09 -1.97
N LEU A 262 4.45 20.55 -3.17
CA LEU A 262 4.45 21.28 -4.44
C LEU A 262 5.35 22.55 -4.48
N ASP A 263 6.39 22.58 -3.67
CA ASP A 263 7.31 23.71 -3.46
C ASP A 263 8.76 23.37 -3.85
N VAL A 264 9.69 24.30 -3.63
CA VAL A 264 11.13 24.09 -3.88
C VAL A 264 11.72 22.91 -3.10
N TYR A 265 11.25 22.65 -1.88
CA TYR A 265 11.67 21.49 -1.09
C TYR A 265 11.26 20.18 -1.76
N GLY A 266 10.04 20.11 -2.28
CA GLY A 266 9.55 18.99 -3.07
C GLY A 266 10.42 18.69 -4.30
N VAL A 267 10.90 19.73 -5.00
CA VAL A 267 11.84 19.59 -6.12
C VAL A 267 13.18 19.02 -5.65
N ILE A 268 13.74 19.55 -4.56
CA ILE A 268 15.01 19.08 -3.98
C ILE A 268 14.90 17.60 -3.56
N PHE A 269 13.82 17.21 -2.88
CA PHE A 269 13.59 15.81 -2.47
C PHE A 269 13.54 14.86 -3.66
N MET A 270 12.86 15.24 -4.75
CA MET A 270 12.81 14.45 -5.98
C MET A 270 14.18 14.34 -6.65
N LEU A 271 14.94 15.42 -6.75
CA LEU A 271 16.28 15.39 -7.34
C LEU A 271 17.22 14.47 -6.56
N LEU A 272 17.19 14.55 -5.22
CA LEU A 272 17.93 13.65 -4.33
C LEU A 272 17.53 12.18 -4.55
N MET A 273 16.23 11.90 -4.69
CA MET A 273 15.71 10.55 -4.96
C MET A 273 16.16 10.02 -6.33
N VAL A 274 16.06 10.84 -7.39
CA VAL A 274 16.40 10.46 -8.78
C VAL A 274 17.84 9.99 -8.89
N MET A 275 18.77 10.64 -8.18
CA MET A 275 20.18 10.25 -8.15
C MET A 275 20.40 8.80 -7.66
N MET A 276 19.49 8.27 -6.84
CA MET A 276 19.60 6.93 -6.26
C MET A 276 18.67 5.89 -6.91
N LEU A 277 17.55 6.31 -7.52
CA LEU A 277 16.48 5.43 -8.01
C LEU A 277 16.98 4.35 -8.99
N PHE A 278 17.90 4.72 -9.88
CA PHE A 278 18.43 3.85 -10.93
C PHE A 278 19.72 3.11 -10.54
N LEU A 279 20.24 3.35 -9.33
CA LEU A 279 21.41 2.65 -8.83
C LEU A 279 21.03 1.26 -8.29
N ARG A 280 22.00 0.34 -8.32
CA ARG A 280 21.86 -0.97 -7.67
C ARG A 280 21.80 -0.78 -6.15
N ARG A 281 21.06 -1.65 -5.45
CA ARG A 281 20.90 -1.63 -3.97
C ARG A 281 22.21 -1.44 -3.21
N GLN A 282 23.29 -2.10 -3.64
CA GLN A 282 24.62 -1.99 -3.01
C GLN A 282 25.19 -0.57 -3.07
N LYS A 283 25.05 0.12 -4.21
CA LYS A 283 25.51 1.51 -4.37
C LYS A 283 24.62 2.47 -3.60
N VAL A 284 23.31 2.22 -3.60
CA VAL A 284 22.34 2.99 -2.78
C VAL A 284 22.70 2.92 -1.30
N ALA A 285 23.02 1.73 -0.78
CA ALA A 285 23.42 1.53 0.63
C ALA A 285 24.71 2.27 1.04
N ILE A 286 25.55 2.67 0.08
CA ILE A 286 26.76 3.48 0.32
C ILE A 286 26.41 4.97 0.36
N LEU A 287 25.53 5.43 -0.53
CA LEU A 287 25.10 6.84 -0.62
C LEU A 287 23.99 7.21 0.39
N TRP A 288 23.29 6.22 0.95
CA TRP A 288 22.17 6.41 1.88
C TRP A 288 22.45 7.31 3.10
N PRO A 289 23.58 7.17 3.84
CA PRO A 289 23.85 8.05 4.98
C PRO A 289 23.95 9.53 4.58
N PHE A 290 24.49 9.83 3.39
CA PHE A 290 24.55 11.20 2.88
C PHE A 290 23.14 11.72 2.57
N TYR A 291 22.30 10.90 1.93
CA TYR A 291 20.90 11.25 1.70
C TYR A 291 20.12 11.52 2.99
N ALA A 292 20.26 10.64 4.00
CA ALA A 292 19.64 10.83 5.30
C ALA A 292 20.09 12.13 5.97
N LEU A 293 21.39 12.44 5.92
CA LEU A 293 21.95 13.69 6.45
C LEU A 293 21.38 14.92 5.72
N CYS A 294 21.27 14.89 4.39
CA CYS A 294 20.67 15.99 3.64
C CYS A 294 19.22 16.23 4.05
N LEU A 295 18.40 15.17 4.18
CA LEU A 295 16.99 15.32 4.61
C LEU A 295 16.86 15.88 6.01
N VAL A 296 17.73 15.45 6.93
CA VAL A 296 17.79 16.00 8.29
C VAL A 296 18.04 17.51 8.26
N VAL A 297 19.06 17.96 7.51
CA VAL A 297 19.42 19.37 7.42
C VAL A 297 18.27 20.17 6.80
N LEU A 298 17.64 19.64 5.75
CA LEU A 298 16.48 20.26 5.12
C LEU A 298 15.29 20.36 6.09
N LEU A 299 15.04 19.36 6.93
CA LEU A 299 13.96 19.40 7.93
C LEU A 299 14.20 20.49 8.99
N LEU A 300 15.44 20.61 9.48
CA LEU A 300 15.81 21.66 10.44
C LEU A 300 15.70 23.05 9.81
N LEU A 301 16.15 23.19 8.56
CA LEU A 301 16.01 24.43 7.80
C LEU A 301 14.54 24.78 7.59
N ALA A 302 13.70 23.82 7.19
CA ALA A 302 12.27 24.04 7.01
C ALA A 302 11.61 24.53 8.29
N TYR A 303 11.91 23.92 9.45
CA TYR A 303 11.38 24.39 10.73
C TYR A 303 11.86 25.81 11.09
N ALA A 304 13.14 26.09 10.88
CA ALA A 304 13.69 27.42 11.13
C ALA A 304 13.06 28.50 10.23
N LEU A 305 12.83 28.19 8.95
CA LEU A 305 12.17 29.11 8.02
C LEU A 305 10.69 29.33 8.38
N SER A 306 9.98 28.30 8.83
CA SER A 306 8.59 28.47 9.29
C SER A 306 8.47 29.20 10.63
N LEU A 307 9.46 29.08 11.51
CA LEU A 307 9.51 29.86 12.76
C LEU A 307 9.83 31.34 12.50
N GLY A 308 10.69 31.61 11.51
CA GLY A 308 11.14 32.97 11.20
C GLY A 308 11.98 33.61 12.31
N LEU A 309 12.35 34.86 12.07
CA LEU A 309 13.03 35.72 13.03
C LEU A 309 12.03 36.23 14.09
N PRO A 310 12.49 36.44 15.34
CA PRO A 310 11.66 37.02 16.37
C PRO A 310 11.28 38.46 16.00
N PRO A 311 9.98 38.83 16.06
CA PRO A 311 9.50 40.17 15.69
C PRO A 311 10.17 41.32 16.47
N ALA A 312 10.64 41.07 17.70
CA ALA A 312 11.41 42.05 18.50
C ALA A 312 12.69 42.58 17.84
N LEU A 313 13.22 41.89 16.82
CA LEU A 313 14.42 42.35 16.12
C LEU A 313 14.15 43.50 15.13
N CYS A 314 12.88 43.82 14.85
CA CYS A 314 12.48 44.89 13.92
C CYS A 314 13.22 44.84 12.58
N TYR A 315 13.44 43.63 12.07
CA TYR A 315 14.13 43.40 10.80
C TYR A 315 13.14 42.90 9.76
N SER A 316 12.93 43.69 8.71
CA SER A 316 12.14 43.30 7.54
C SER A 316 12.92 42.33 6.65
N TYR A 317 12.24 41.32 6.12
CA TYR A 317 12.89 40.35 5.24
C TYR A 317 13.27 40.99 3.89
N PRO A 318 14.45 40.65 3.32
CA PRO A 318 14.90 41.22 2.04
C PRO A 318 13.96 40.97 0.84
N TRP A 319 13.07 39.98 0.95
CA TRP A 319 12.12 39.58 -0.10
C TRP A 319 10.70 40.13 0.11
N ALA A 320 10.52 41.09 1.01
CA ALA A 320 9.21 41.72 1.26
C ALA A 320 8.59 42.42 0.03
N GLY A 321 9.39 42.70 -1.02
CA GLY A 321 8.90 43.27 -2.29
C GLY A 321 8.62 42.24 -3.40
N LEU A 322 8.76 40.94 -3.14
CA LEU A 322 8.42 39.88 -4.10
C LEU A 322 6.93 39.54 -4.04
N ASP A 323 6.43 38.94 -5.13
CA ASP A 323 5.06 38.40 -5.16
C ASP A 323 4.86 37.34 -4.06
N GLU A 324 3.76 37.43 -3.31
CA GLU A 324 3.44 36.57 -2.17
C GLU A 324 3.46 35.08 -2.56
N ARG A 325 2.99 34.78 -3.78
CA ARG A 325 2.97 33.40 -4.30
C ARG A 325 4.37 32.85 -4.56
N LEU A 326 5.31 33.72 -4.95
CA LEU A 326 6.71 33.34 -5.12
C LEU A 326 7.36 33.04 -3.78
N VAL A 327 7.07 33.87 -2.77
CA VAL A 327 7.55 33.69 -1.38
C VAL A 327 7.02 32.37 -0.82
N GLU A 328 5.73 32.06 -1.03
CA GLU A 328 5.13 30.79 -0.59
C GLU A 328 5.75 29.58 -1.31
N TRP A 329 5.95 29.62 -2.64
CA TRP A 329 6.55 28.52 -3.40
C TRP A 329 8.03 28.28 -3.05
N LEU A 330 8.78 29.33 -2.72
CA LEU A 330 10.16 29.24 -2.22
C LEU A 330 10.22 28.79 -0.75
N TYR A 331 9.08 28.69 -0.06
CA TYR A 331 8.96 28.36 1.36
C TYR A 331 9.78 29.32 2.25
N LEU A 332 9.71 30.61 1.94
CA LEU A 332 10.41 31.67 2.68
C LEU A 332 9.57 32.16 3.88
N PRO A 333 10.23 32.61 4.97
CA PRO A 333 9.53 33.22 6.09
C PRO A 333 8.88 34.53 5.68
N ASP A 334 7.66 34.74 6.16
CA ASP A 334 6.95 36.01 6.10
C ASP A 334 6.19 36.21 7.41
N TYR A 335 6.06 37.46 7.86
CA TYR A 335 5.32 37.80 9.07
C TYR A 335 3.81 37.79 8.85
N ALA A 336 3.34 38.13 7.64
CA ALA A 336 1.92 38.14 7.32
C ALA A 336 1.37 36.73 7.10
N ASN A 337 2.04 35.96 6.23
CA ASN A 337 1.63 34.61 5.84
C ASN A 337 2.75 33.60 6.11
N PRO A 338 2.97 33.20 7.37
CA PRO A 338 4.03 32.26 7.71
C PRO A 338 3.78 30.87 7.09
N PRO A 339 4.83 30.17 6.64
CA PRO A 339 4.68 28.84 6.05
C PRO A 339 4.06 27.81 7.01
N THR A 340 3.12 27.01 6.52
CA THR A 340 2.36 26.07 7.35
C THR A 340 3.22 24.88 7.83
N GLY A 341 3.10 24.54 9.12
CA GLY A 341 3.83 23.42 9.76
C GLY A 341 3.39 22.01 9.34
N LYS A 342 2.19 21.87 8.76
CA LYS A 342 1.65 20.59 8.27
C LYS A 342 2.56 19.93 7.22
N PHE A 343 3.25 20.71 6.39
CA PHE A 343 4.19 20.20 5.39
C PHE A 343 5.45 19.60 6.03
N ILE A 344 5.89 20.14 7.17
CA ILE A 344 7.06 19.65 7.91
C ILE A 344 6.76 18.26 8.51
N LEU A 345 5.52 18.02 8.95
CA LEU A 345 5.10 16.72 9.47
C LEU A 345 5.28 15.60 8.43
N THR A 346 4.91 15.85 7.17
CA THR A 346 5.08 14.86 6.10
C THR A 346 6.55 14.57 5.82
N ASP A 347 7.41 15.59 5.89
CA ASP A 347 8.85 15.45 5.69
C ASP A 347 9.50 14.64 6.81
N PHE A 348 9.02 14.80 8.05
CA PHE A 348 9.45 13.97 9.17
C PHE A 348 9.08 12.50 9.00
N ILE A 349 7.89 12.19 8.50
CA ILE A 349 7.50 10.79 8.22
C ILE A 349 8.43 10.20 7.16
N GLN A 350 8.74 10.94 6.10
CA GLN A 350 9.71 10.52 5.09
C GLN A 350 11.09 10.27 5.73
N LEU A 351 11.59 11.21 6.55
CA LEU A 351 12.86 11.06 7.23
C LEU A 351 12.90 9.83 8.14
N LEU A 352 11.83 9.59 8.91
CA LEU A 352 11.72 8.43 9.79
C LEU A 352 11.87 7.13 8.98
N LEU A 353 11.18 7.01 7.83
CA LEU A 353 11.30 5.85 6.95
C LEU A 353 12.72 5.70 6.40
N VAL A 354 13.37 6.81 6.02
CA VAL A 354 14.76 6.80 5.53
C VAL A 354 15.74 6.34 6.61
N CYS A 355 15.57 6.77 7.86
CA CYS A 355 16.36 6.29 8.99
C CYS A 355 16.14 4.79 9.26
N LEU A 356 14.89 4.32 9.19
CA LEU A 356 14.59 2.89 9.31
C LEU A 356 15.24 2.07 8.18
N GLN A 357 15.25 2.60 6.96
CA GLN A 357 15.89 1.93 5.84
C GLN A 357 17.43 1.95 5.96
N TRP A 358 18.00 2.98 6.59
CA TRP A 358 19.43 2.99 6.93
C TRP A 358 19.75 1.84 7.88
N ASP A 359 18.92 1.61 8.91
CA ASP A 359 19.08 0.48 9.82
C ASP A 359 19.03 -0.86 9.08
N VAL A 360 18.10 -1.02 8.14
CA VAL A 360 18.02 -2.21 7.27
C VAL A 360 19.32 -2.42 6.50
N PHE A 361 19.89 -1.38 5.89
CA PHE A 361 21.18 -1.49 5.19
C PHE A 361 22.35 -1.83 6.12
N ARG A 362 22.34 -1.37 7.37
CA ARG A 362 23.35 -1.77 8.37
C ARG A 362 23.19 -3.24 8.75
N LEU A 363 21.96 -3.74 8.85
CA LEU A 363 21.66 -5.13 9.15
C LEU A 363 22.07 -6.06 8.00
N GLU A 364 21.85 -5.66 6.75
CA GLU A 364 22.27 -6.41 5.55
C GLU A 364 23.79 -6.57 5.43
N LYS A 365 24.58 -5.61 5.95
CA LYS A 365 26.05 -5.70 5.94
C LYS A 365 26.61 -6.66 6.98
N ARG A 366 25.81 -7.09 7.98
CA ARG A 366 26.29 -8.02 9.02
C ARG A 366 26.38 -9.43 8.43
N PRO A 367 27.46 -10.19 8.70
CA PRO A 367 27.65 -11.53 8.15
C PRO A 367 26.60 -12.54 8.60
N GLU A 368 26.03 -12.35 9.80
CA GLU A 368 24.96 -13.20 10.35
C GLU A 368 23.58 -12.89 9.74
N GLY A 369 23.44 -11.78 9.00
CA GLY A 369 22.16 -11.28 8.49
C GLY A 369 21.12 -11.05 9.59
N ILE A 370 19.86 -10.87 9.19
CA ILE A 370 18.73 -11.01 10.13
C ILE A 370 18.28 -12.47 10.09
N GLN A 371 18.35 -13.14 11.25
CA GLN A 371 17.87 -14.51 11.40
C GLN A 371 16.42 -14.63 10.89
N GLY A 372 16.20 -15.53 9.94
CA GLY A 372 14.87 -15.82 9.36
C GLY A 372 14.39 -14.86 8.26
N GLY A 373 14.99 -13.69 8.06
CA GLY A 373 14.55 -12.70 7.06
C GLY A 373 14.98 -13.01 5.61
N GLY A 374 16.00 -13.85 5.44
CA GLY A 374 16.56 -14.23 4.15
C GLY A 374 17.23 -13.07 3.39
N ASP A 375 17.71 -13.38 2.19
CA ASP A 375 18.47 -12.46 1.35
C ASP A 375 17.59 -11.43 0.61
N ASN A 376 18.16 -10.24 0.37
CA ASN A 376 17.58 -9.10 -0.31
C ASN A 376 18.26 -8.77 -1.65
N TYR A 377 19.24 -9.56 -2.10
CA TYR A 377 19.83 -9.37 -3.43
C TYR A 377 18.80 -9.58 -4.55
N GLU A 378 18.98 -8.82 -5.62
CA GLU A 378 18.19 -8.96 -6.84
C GLU A 378 18.56 -10.30 -7.50
N ALA A 379 17.57 -11.01 -8.03
CA ALA A 379 17.80 -12.27 -8.74
C ALA A 379 18.79 -12.06 -9.90
N SER A 380 20.03 -12.52 -9.73
CA SER A 380 21.11 -12.36 -10.71
C SER A 380 21.13 -13.48 -11.75
N THR A 381 20.45 -14.60 -11.48
CA THR A 381 20.41 -15.77 -12.35
C THR A 381 19.32 -15.61 -13.40
N ASP A 382 19.72 -15.68 -14.67
CA ASP A 382 18.79 -15.85 -15.78
C ASP A 382 18.17 -17.26 -15.72
N VAL A 383 17.09 -17.45 -16.50
CA VAL A 383 16.26 -18.66 -16.58
C VAL A 383 17.11 -19.94 -16.82
N GLU A 384 18.32 -19.83 -17.35
CA GLU A 384 19.20 -20.97 -17.61
C GLU A 384 19.65 -21.72 -16.34
N ASN A 385 19.63 -21.09 -15.16
CA ASN A 385 20.04 -21.69 -13.88
C ASN A 385 18.88 -21.90 -12.89
N ILE A 386 17.66 -22.24 -13.35
CA ILE A 386 16.49 -22.47 -12.47
C ILE A 386 16.73 -23.52 -11.40
N ALA A 387 17.61 -24.49 -11.64
CA ALA A 387 17.95 -25.52 -10.65
C ALA A 387 18.55 -24.94 -9.36
N GLU A 388 19.14 -23.74 -9.43
CA GLU A 388 19.71 -23.02 -8.29
C GLU A 388 18.70 -22.07 -7.62
N ASN A 389 17.46 -22.00 -8.11
CA ASN A 389 16.45 -21.12 -7.53
C ASN A 389 16.03 -21.59 -6.13
N PRO A 390 16.19 -20.77 -5.08
CA PRO A 390 15.86 -21.17 -3.71
C PRO A 390 14.35 -21.28 -3.44
N VAL A 391 13.50 -20.83 -4.37
CA VAL A 391 12.05 -20.78 -4.20
C VAL A 391 11.40 -21.96 -4.94
N PRO A 392 10.42 -22.66 -4.34
CA PRO A 392 9.72 -23.75 -5.03
C PRO A 392 8.78 -23.22 -6.12
N ASN A 393 8.60 -24.03 -7.18
CA ASN A 393 7.63 -23.73 -8.24
C ASN A 393 6.20 -23.71 -7.69
N PHE A 394 5.56 -22.55 -7.70
CA PHE A 394 4.22 -22.33 -7.16
C PHE A 394 3.09 -22.71 -8.12
N ASN A 395 3.37 -22.90 -9.42
CA ASN A 395 2.34 -23.26 -10.41
C ASN A 395 1.84 -24.70 -10.26
N ILE A 396 2.63 -25.59 -9.65
CA ILE A 396 2.32 -27.02 -9.55
C ILE A 396 1.19 -27.30 -8.54
N LYS A 397 1.24 -26.70 -7.35
CA LYS A 397 0.29 -26.96 -6.26
C LYS A 397 -0.71 -25.81 -6.11
N ARG A 398 -2.01 -26.10 -6.23
CA ARG A 398 -3.09 -25.11 -6.04
C ARG A 398 -3.41 -24.90 -4.56
N THR A 399 -2.63 -24.07 -3.90
CA THR A 399 -2.91 -23.54 -2.55
C THR A 399 -3.43 -22.11 -2.66
N TYR A 400 -4.22 -21.62 -1.69
CA TYR A 400 -4.69 -20.22 -1.67
C TYR A 400 -3.55 -19.20 -1.80
N LEU A 401 -2.41 -19.47 -1.13
CA LEU A 401 -1.21 -18.64 -1.27
C LEU A 401 -0.67 -18.63 -2.71
N ASN A 402 -0.65 -19.78 -3.37
CA ASN A 402 -0.15 -19.90 -4.75
C ASN A 402 -1.10 -19.26 -5.76
N ILE A 403 -2.42 -19.33 -5.54
CA ILE A 403 -3.40 -18.59 -6.34
C ILE A 403 -3.16 -17.08 -6.23
N LEU A 404 -2.91 -16.58 -5.01
CA LEU A 404 -2.55 -15.18 -4.79
C LEU A 404 -1.22 -14.82 -5.46
N LYS A 405 -0.20 -15.70 -5.40
CA LYS A 405 1.07 -15.51 -6.11
C LYS A 405 0.86 -15.43 -7.63
N ILE A 406 0.05 -16.30 -8.21
CA ILE A 406 -0.29 -16.24 -9.65
C ILE A 406 -0.98 -14.91 -9.97
N LEU A 407 -1.95 -14.49 -9.16
CA LEU A 407 -2.64 -13.21 -9.34
C LEU A 407 -1.64 -12.03 -9.37
N ILE A 408 -0.73 -11.98 -8.41
CA ILE A 408 0.24 -10.89 -8.26
C ILE A 408 1.33 -10.96 -9.33
N PHE A 409 2.00 -12.09 -9.50
CA PHE A 409 3.20 -12.17 -10.36
C PHE A 409 2.87 -12.25 -11.86
N ASN A 410 1.72 -12.82 -12.24
CA ASN A 410 1.33 -12.93 -13.64
C ASN A 410 0.54 -11.70 -14.12
N PHE A 411 -0.52 -11.31 -13.40
CA PHE A 411 -1.44 -10.28 -13.90
C PHE A 411 -1.03 -8.83 -13.59
N ASN A 412 -0.15 -8.57 -12.62
CA ASN A 412 0.21 -7.20 -12.24
C ASN A 412 0.83 -6.40 -13.39
N PHE A 413 1.49 -7.05 -14.36
CA PHE A 413 2.01 -6.39 -15.55
C PHE A 413 0.89 -5.70 -16.36
N TRP A 414 -0.17 -6.44 -16.68
CA TRP A 414 -1.30 -5.94 -17.46
C TRP A 414 -2.08 -4.87 -16.71
N VAL A 415 -2.28 -5.06 -15.40
CA VAL A 415 -2.90 -4.06 -14.53
C VAL A 415 -2.06 -2.77 -14.51
N THR A 416 -0.73 -2.88 -14.40
CA THR A 416 0.16 -1.72 -14.40
C THR A 416 0.07 -0.97 -15.74
N LEU A 417 0.06 -1.66 -16.88
CA LEU A 417 -0.11 -1.01 -18.19
C LEU A 417 -1.47 -0.34 -18.35
N ALA A 418 -2.55 -0.94 -17.83
CA ALA A 418 -3.87 -0.34 -17.82
C ALA A 418 -3.90 0.95 -17.00
N ILE A 419 -3.21 0.98 -15.86
CA ILE A 419 -3.10 2.17 -15.00
C ILE A 419 -2.26 3.27 -15.68
N VAL A 420 -1.15 2.91 -16.34
CA VAL A 420 -0.34 3.85 -17.11
C VAL A 420 -1.16 4.48 -18.25
N TYR A 421 -1.93 3.65 -18.96
CA TYR A 421 -2.85 4.13 -20.00
C TYR A 421 -3.90 5.07 -19.43
N LEU A 422 -4.55 4.68 -18.32
CA LEU A 422 -5.56 5.49 -17.65
C LEU A 422 -4.99 6.84 -17.18
N ALA A 423 -3.82 6.84 -16.55
CA ALA A 423 -3.11 8.05 -16.14
C ALA A 423 -2.80 8.98 -17.33
N GLY A 424 -2.51 8.41 -18.51
CA GLY A 424 -2.31 9.17 -19.73
C GLY A 424 -3.59 9.74 -20.35
N THR A 425 -4.72 9.03 -20.27
CA THR A 425 -6.00 9.47 -20.87
C THR A 425 -6.80 10.44 -20.01
N LEU A 426 -6.63 10.39 -18.68
CA LEU A 426 -7.42 11.21 -17.76
C LEU A 426 -7.07 12.70 -17.86
N ARG A 427 -5.89 13.05 -18.38
CA ARG A 427 -5.50 14.44 -18.63
C ARG A 427 -4.95 14.62 -20.03
N ILE A 428 -5.62 15.46 -20.80
CA ILE A 428 -5.20 15.88 -22.13
C ILE A 428 -4.00 16.81 -21.96
N SER A 429 -2.80 16.25 -22.04
CA SER A 429 -1.53 16.97 -21.96
C SER A 429 -0.48 16.26 -22.79
N LEU A 430 0.56 16.98 -23.21
CA LEU A 430 1.73 16.37 -23.85
C LEU A 430 2.37 15.29 -22.97
N LEU A 431 2.36 15.50 -21.64
CA LEU A 431 2.87 14.54 -20.67
C LEU A 431 1.98 13.27 -20.60
N GLY A 432 0.66 13.42 -20.66
CA GLY A 432 -0.27 12.29 -20.75
C GLY A 432 -0.11 11.50 -22.06
N PHE A 433 0.10 12.21 -23.18
CA PHE A 433 0.24 11.59 -24.49
C PHE A 433 1.45 10.65 -24.60
N ILE A 434 2.58 10.99 -24.00
CA ILE A 434 3.76 10.10 -23.99
C ILE A 434 3.50 8.85 -23.14
N TYR A 435 2.73 8.93 -22.03
CA TYR A 435 2.30 7.73 -21.31
C TYR A 435 1.48 6.79 -22.19
N ILE A 436 0.57 7.35 -23.01
CA ILE A 436 -0.23 6.57 -23.95
C ILE A 436 0.66 5.86 -24.98
N ILE A 437 1.63 6.59 -25.56
CA ILE A 437 2.60 5.99 -26.50
C ILE A 437 3.39 4.86 -25.83
N LEU A 438 3.95 5.10 -24.65
CA LEU A 438 4.71 4.10 -23.91
C LEU A 438 3.85 2.88 -23.56
N ALA A 439 2.61 3.09 -23.11
CA ALA A 439 1.66 2.01 -22.84
C ALA A 439 1.41 1.17 -24.09
N PHE A 440 1.15 1.79 -25.25
CA PHE A 440 0.97 1.05 -26.51
C PHE A 440 2.23 0.30 -26.95
N ILE A 441 3.42 0.86 -26.78
CA ILE A 441 4.69 0.17 -27.09
C ILE A 441 4.83 -1.11 -26.24
N PHE A 442 4.51 -1.04 -24.94
CA PHE A 442 4.57 -2.22 -24.06
C PHE A 442 3.44 -3.21 -24.33
N LEU A 443 2.21 -2.74 -24.62
CA LEU A 443 1.09 -3.61 -25.00
C LEU A 443 1.34 -4.33 -26.32
N TRP A 444 1.95 -3.66 -27.30
CA TRP A 444 2.36 -4.26 -28.57
C TRP A 444 3.41 -5.35 -28.36
N GLY A 445 4.37 -5.12 -27.45
CA GLY A 445 5.35 -6.13 -27.05
C GLY A 445 4.76 -7.29 -26.24
N GLY A 446 3.67 -7.06 -25.51
CA GLY A 446 2.87 -8.07 -24.81
C GLY A 446 3.68 -9.10 -24.01
N ALA A 447 3.38 -10.38 -24.22
CA ALA A 447 4.06 -11.50 -23.58
C ALA A 447 5.53 -11.65 -24.02
N ASP A 448 5.86 -11.29 -25.27
CA ASP A 448 7.23 -11.34 -25.79
C ASP A 448 8.17 -10.41 -25.04
N PHE A 449 7.66 -9.31 -24.48
CA PHE A 449 8.43 -8.46 -23.59
C PHE A 449 8.82 -9.16 -22.28
N LEU A 450 7.90 -9.91 -21.68
CA LEU A 450 8.12 -10.61 -20.40
C LEU A 450 9.16 -11.73 -20.53
N MET A 451 9.26 -12.35 -21.71
CA MET A 451 10.23 -13.41 -22.00
C MET A 451 11.67 -12.91 -22.20
N LYS A 452 11.91 -11.59 -22.28
CA LYS A 452 13.26 -11.06 -22.50
C LYS A 452 14.17 -11.25 -21.28
N PRO A 453 15.50 -11.29 -21.47
CA PRO A 453 16.46 -11.37 -20.38
C PRO A 453 16.27 -10.25 -19.33
N THR A 454 16.60 -10.55 -18.08
CA THR A 454 16.30 -9.67 -16.93
C THR A 454 16.92 -8.28 -17.07
N LEU A 455 18.11 -8.17 -17.65
CA LEU A 455 18.76 -6.88 -17.87
C LEU A 455 18.05 -6.02 -18.92
N VAL A 456 17.52 -6.63 -19.99
CA VAL A 456 16.85 -5.91 -21.08
C VAL A 456 15.46 -5.44 -20.64
N LYS A 457 14.70 -6.31 -19.97
CA LYS A 457 13.38 -5.96 -19.43
C LYS A 457 13.49 -4.84 -18.39
N MET A 458 14.47 -4.93 -17.47
CA MET A 458 14.72 -3.89 -16.46
C MET A 458 15.13 -2.56 -17.07
N ARG A 459 16.02 -2.57 -18.07
CA ARG A 459 16.44 -1.32 -18.73
C ARG A 459 15.26 -0.60 -19.38
N ARG A 460 14.42 -1.32 -20.12
CA ARG A 460 13.22 -0.74 -20.75
C ARG A 460 12.19 -0.27 -19.71
N TRP A 461 12.00 -1.04 -18.63
CA TRP A 461 11.10 -0.65 -17.56
C TRP A 461 11.59 0.58 -16.78
N ASN A 462 12.91 0.70 -16.57
CA ASN A 462 13.51 1.89 -15.96
C ASN A 462 13.32 3.16 -16.81
N VAL A 463 13.19 3.05 -18.14
CA VAL A 463 12.82 4.19 -18.99
C VAL A 463 11.40 4.66 -18.68
N LEU A 464 10.45 3.74 -18.52
CA LEU A 464 9.07 4.07 -18.12
C LEU A 464 9.02 4.69 -16.71
N LEU A 465 9.75 4.11 -15.76
CA LEU A 465 9.86 4.65 -14.40
C LEU A 465 10.50 6.05 -14.40
N GLY A 466 11.56 6.26 -15.19
CA GLY A 466 12.19 7.57 -15.33
C GLY A 466 11.30 8.60 -15.98
N TYR A 467 10.51 8.19 -16.99
CA TYR A 467 9.49 9.05 -17.56
C TYR A 467 8.45 9.46 -16.50
N CYS A 468 7.98 8.51 -15.68
CA CYS A 468 7.01 8.80 -14.63
C CYS A 468 7.53 9.81 -13.60
N VAL A 469 8.76 9.61 -13.14
CA VAL A 469 9.44 10.52 -12.21
C VAL A 469 9.69 11.88 -12.83
N PHE A 470 10.04 11.93 -14.12
CA PHE A 470 10.18 13.18 -14.87
C PHE A 470 8.86 13.95 -14.95
N VAL A 471 7.73 13.28 -15.23
CA VAL A 471 6.42 13.94 -15.25
C VAL A 471 6.07 14.55 -13.89
N ILE A 472 6.33 13.84 -12.80
CA ILE A 472 6.09 14.35 -11.44
C ILE A 472 6.98 15.57 -11.17
N LEU A 473 8.28 15.47 -11.44
CA LEU A 473 9.24 16.57 -11.26
C LEU A 473 8.87 17.79 -12.12
N ALA A 474 8.49 17.57 -13.39
CA ALA A 474 8.07 18.62 -14.30
C ALA A 474 6.79 19.29 -13.81
N LYS A 475 5.78 18.52 -13.37
CA LYS A 475 4.54 19.09 -12.82
C LYS A 475 4.78 19.95 -11.59
N VAL A 476 5.66 19.52 -10.68
CA VAL A 476 6.02 20.28 -9.47
C VAL A 476 6.82 21.53 -9.84
N GLY A 477 7.81 21.43 -10.72
CA GLY A 477 8.59 22.59 -11.17
C GLY A 477 7.75 23.61 -11.95
N LEU A 478 6.80 23.14 -12.77
CA LEU A 478 5.88 23.99 -13.52
C LEU A 478 4.84 24.69 -12.64
N GLN A 479 4.65 24.28 -11.36
CA GLN A 479 3.79 25.03 -10.43
C GLN A 479 4.28 26.48 -10.26
N LEU A 480 5.59 26.71 -10.29
CA LEU A 480 6.17 28.06 -10.26
C LEU A 480 5.63 28.92 -11.40
N MET A 481 5.62 28.37 -12.63
CA MET A 481 5.14 29.07 -13.82
C MET A 481 3.62 29.33 -13.76
N THR A 482 2.84 28.38 -13.24
CA THR A 482 1.38 28.49 -13.22
C THR A 482 0.80 29.27 -12.05
N CYS A 483 1.45 29.26 -10.88
CA CYS A 483 0.94 29.93 -9.69
C CYS A 483 1.45 31.38 -9.57
N VAL A 484 2.74 31.61 -9.83
CA VAL A 484 3.38 32.93 -9.70
C VAL A 484 3.16 33.74 -10.97
N PHE A 485 3.62 33.24 -12.10
CA PHE A 485 3.60 33.99 -13.37
C PHE A 485 2.27 33.91 -14.12
N SER A 486 1.15 33.61 -13.43
CA SER A 486 -0.14 33.39 -14.10
C SER A 486 -0.63 34.62 -14.87
N HIS A 487 -0.47 35.81 -14.28
CA HIS A 487 -0.90 37.08 -14.85
C HIS A 487 -0.01 37.49 -16.04
N GLU A 488 1.31 37.45 -15.86
CA GLU A 488 2.27 37.78 -16.93
C GLU A 488 2.11 36.85 -18.14
N LEU A 489 1.79 35.57 -17.91
CA LEU A 489 1.60 34.59 -18.96
C LEU A 489 0.30 34.82 -19.75
N ALA A 490 -0.75 35.29 -19.07
CA ALA A 490 -2.01 35.69 -19.69
C ALA A 490 -1.81 36.93 -20.56
N GLU A 491 -1.20 37.99 -20.01
CA GLU A 491 -0.91 39.24 -20.74
C GLU A 491 -0.01 39.02 -21.96
N SER A 492 0.97 38.13 -21.84
CA SER A 492 1.91 37.82 -22.93
C SER A 492 1.34 36.87 -23.99
N GLY A 493 0.10 36.37 -23.82
CA GLY A 493 -0.56 35.46 -24.77
C GLY A 493 0.00 34.02 -24.78
N HIS A 494 0.71 33.59 -23.74
CA HIS A 494 1.37 32.28 -23.66
C HIS A 494 0.55 31.22 -22.90
N CYS A 495 -0.76 31.41 -22.71
CA CYS A 495 -1.69 30.45 -22.09
C CYS A 495 -1.65 29.04 -22.74
N TRP A 496 -1.25 28.94 -24.02
CA TRP A 496 -1.07 27.66 -24.72
C TRP A 496 -0.04 26.74 -24.05
N VAL A 497 0.98 27.29 -23.36
CA VAL A 497 2.01 26.50 -22.67
C VAL A 497 1.40 25.73 -21.50
N VAL A 498 0.54 26.40 -20.73
CA VAL A 498 -0.14 25.82 -19.55
C VAL A 498 -1.13 24.75 -20.00
N GLN A 499 -1.86 25.02 -21.08
CA GLN A 499 -2.76 24.05 -21.70
C GLN A 499 -2.01 22.83 -22.27
N LEU A 500 -0.85 23.02 -22.91
CA LEU A 500 -0.05 21.94 -23.49
C LEU A 500 0.47 20.98 -22.40
N PHE A 501 0.95 21.51 -21.27
CA PHE A 501 1.45 20.68 -20.17
C PHE A 501 0.34 20.21 -19.22
N GLY A 502 -0.87 20.78 -19.30
CA GLY A 502 -2.03 20.40 -18.49
C GLY A 502 -1.79 20.58 -16.99
N VAL A 503 -1.08 21.66 -16.62
CA VAL A 503 -0.73 21.97 -15.23
C VAL A 503 -1.68 23.05 -14.71
N VAL A 504 -2.27 22.81 -13.54
CA VAL A 504 -3.12 23.76 -12.82
C VAL A 504 -2.44 24.11 -11.51
N CYS A 505 -2.60 25.34 -11.03
CA CYS A 505 -2.11 25.75 -9.72
C CYS A 505 -2.92 25.06 -8.61
N PHE A 506 -2.23 24.38 -7.67
CA PHE A 506 -2.88 23.62 -6.58
C PHE A 506 -2.74 24.27 -5.19
N GLN A 507 -2.30 25.53 -5.16
CA GLN A 507 -2.14 26.32 -3.93
C GLN A 507 -3.51 26.65 -3.33
N THR A 508 -3.60 26.62 -2.00
CA THR A 508 -4.86 26.89 -1.29
C THR A 508 -5.25 28.35 -1.42
N GLY A 509 -6.48 28.64 -1.84
CA GLY A 509 -6.98 30.01 -2.04
C GLY A 509 -6.77 30.57 -3.45
N TYR A 510 -6.17 29.81 -4.38
CA TYR A 510 -6.10 30.19 -5.78
C TYR A 510 -7.49 30.10 -6.45
N ILE A 511 -8.00 31.24 -6.90
CA ILE A 511 -9.18 31.33 -7.75
C ILE A 511 -8.66 31.60 -9.17
N PRO A 512 -8.87 30.68 -10.13
CA PRO A 512 -8.47 30.94 -11.51
C PRO A 512 -9.26 32.15 -12.03
N PRO A 513 -8.62 33.13 -12.69
CA PRO A 513 -9.34 34.22 -13.32
C PRO A 513 -10.27 33.65 -14.40
N GLU A 514 -11.59 33.89 -14.28
CA GLU A 514 -12.63 33.29 -15.13
C GLU A 514 -12.51 33.68 -16.62
N ASP A 515 -11.81 34.77 -16.95
CA ASP A 515 -11.81 35.37 -18.28
C ASP A 515 -10.50 35.23 -19.10
N GLU A 516 -9.38 34.77 -18.52
CA GLU A 516 -8.06 34.93 -19.15
C GLU A 516 -7.41 33.63 -19.67
N CYS A 517 -7.78 32.46 -19.15
CA CYS A 517 -7.28 31.18 -19.64
C CYS A 517 -8.25 30.07 -19.23
N ASN A 518 -8.90 29.41 -20.21
CA ASN A 518 -9.82 28.28 -19.98
C ASN A 518 -9.06 27.07 -19.43
N LEU A 519 -8.63 27.10 -18.17
CA LEU A 519 -8.07 25.93 -17.49
C LEU A 519 -9.22 25.07 -16.96
N PRO A 520 -9.21 23.74 -17.21
CA PRO A 520 -10.17 22.86 -16.58
C PRO A 520 -9.96 22.87 -15.05
N ALA A 521 -11.02 23.19 -14.32
CA ALA A 521 -11.06 23.05 -12.86
C ALA A 521 -11.02 21.54 -12.53
N ASP A 522 -9.86 21.03 -12.11
CA ASP A 522 -9.70 19.62 -11.77
C ASP A 522 -9.59 19.42 -10.25
N SER A 523 -10.35 18.44 -9.75
CA SER A 523 -10.50 18.12 -8.32
C SER A 523 -9.52 17.03 -7.87
N ALA A 524 -8.98 16.24 -8.80
CA ALA A 524 -7.92 15.27 -8.51
C ALA A 524 -6.57 15.99 -8.62
N ARG A 525 -5.74 16.05 -7.57
CA ARG A 525 -4.40 16.68 -7.59
C ARG A 525 -3.41 15.84 -8.43
N MET A 526 -2.23 15.50 -7.91
CA MET A 526 -1.27 14.58 -8.57
C MET A 526 -1.55 13.09 -8.33
N THR A 527 -2.76 12.74 -7.88
CA THR A 527 -3.10 11.39 -7.39
C THR A 527 -2.82 10.28 -8.41
N TRP A 528 -3.17 10.50 -9.69
CA TRP A 528 -2.97 9.50 -10.74
C TRP A 528 -1.50 9.27 -11.09
N ASP A 529 -0.65 10.29 -10.97
CA ASP A 529 0.80 10.13 -11.15
C ASP A 529 1.40 9.29 -10.00
N ILE A 530 0.93 9.48 -8.77
CA ILE A 530 1.34 8.68 -7.59
C ILE A 530 0.90 7.22 -7.77
N VAL A 531 -0.36 6.99 -8.15
CA VAL A 531 -0.88 5.63 -8.38
C VAL A 531 -0.07 4.94 -9.49
N CYS A 532 0.18 5.65 -10.59
CA CYS A 532 1.03 5.15 -11.68
C CYS A 532 2.43 4.76 -11.17
N PHE A 533 3.07 5.63 -10.39
CA PHE A 533 4.39 5.37 -9.80
C PHE A 533 4.41 4.13 -8.90
N ILE A 534 3.39 3.94 -8.05
CA ILE A 534 3.25 2.76 -7.18
C ILE A 534 3.27 1.47 -8.00
N PHE A 535 2.41 1.37 -9.02
CA PHE A 535 2.31 0.14 -9.81
C PHE A 535 3.57 -0.12 -10.64
N ILE A 536 4.20 0.93 -11.20
CA ILE A 536 5.47 0.80 -11.92
C ILE A 536 6.59 0.29 -10.98
N LEU A 537 6.67 0.82 -9.76
CA LEU A 537 7.65 0.37 -8.77
C LEU A 537 7.42 -1.07 -8.31
N ILE A 538 6.16 -1.45 -8.03
CA ILE A 538 5.79 -2.82 -7.66
C ILE A 538 6.16 -3.78 -8.79
N GLN A 539 5.85 -3.44 -10.04
CA GLN A 539 6.19 -4.28 -11.18
C GLN A 539 7.70 -4.39 -11.39
N ARG A 540 8.46 -3.31 -11.16
CA ARG A 540 9.94 -3.36 -11.16
C ARG A 540 10.46 -4.36 -10.12
N ARG A 541 9.88 -4.38 -8.92
CA ARG A 541 10.24 -5.34 -7.87
C ARG A 541 9.86 -6.77 -8.23
N ILE A 542 8.74 -6.97 -8.91
CA ILE A 542 8.32 -8.28 -9.43
C ILE A 542 9.36 -8.80 -10.43
N PHE A 543 9.83 -7.97 -11.36
CA PHE A 543 10.80 -8.38 -12.37
C PHE A 543 12.16 -8.84 -11.82
N SER A 544 12.56 -8.36 -10.62
CA SER A 544 13.82 -8.75 -9.95
C SER A 544 13.65 -9.92 -8.99
N SER A 545 12.44 -10.48 -8.90
CA SER A 545 12.11 -11.55 -7.96
C SER A 545 12.30 -12.93 -8.56
N ASN A 546 12.76 -13.88 -7.74
CA ASN A 546 12.89 -15.30 -8.11
C ASN A 546 11.56 -15.95 -8.50
N TYR A 547 10.43 -15.46 -7.97
CA TYR A 547 9.11 -15.96 -8.36
C TYR A 547 8.79 -15.67 -9.84
N PHE A 548 9.25 -14.55 -10.38
CA PHE A 548 8.95 -14.16 -11.74
C PHE A 548 9.64 -15.06 -12.78
N GLN A 549 10.75 -15.72 -12.42
CA GLN A 549 11.41 -16.69 -13.29
C GLN A 549 10.46 -17.86 -13.66
N TYR A 550 9.62 -18.33 -12.73
CA TYR A 550 8.63 -19.36 -13.01
C TYR A 550 7.52 -18.88 -13.96
N VAL A 551 7.15 -17.61 -13.90
CA VAL A 551 6.19 -17.01 -14.85
C VAL A 551 6.79 -16.95 -16.26
N VAL A 552 8.07 -16.58 -16.38
CA VAL A 552 8.77 -16.56 -17.68
C VAL A 552 8.85 -17.95 -18.29
N LEU A 553 9.15 -18.96 -17.49
CA LEU A 553 9.14 -20.36 -17.93
C LEU A 553 7.78 -20.80 -18.46
N ASP A 554 6.72 -20.50 -17.71
CA ASP A 554 5.35 -20.85 -18.09
C ASP A 554 4.99 -20.21 -19.45
N LEU A 555 5.31 -18.93 -19.63
CA LEU A 555 5.11 -18.23 -20.90
C LEU A 555 5.93 -18.81 -22.06
N GLN A 556 7.17 -19.24 -21.79
CA GLN A 556 8.01 -19.91 -22.80
C GLN A 556 7.45 -21.30 -23.19
N GLU A 557 6.89 -22.02 -22.23
CA GLU A 557 6.23 -23.30 -22.46
C GLU A 557 4.91 -23.12 -23.23
N GLU A 558 4.08 -22.14 -22.85
CA GLU A 558 2.87 -21.75 -23.57
C GLU A 558 3.17 -21.38 -25.04
N GLY A 559 4.24 -20.61 -25.27
CA GLY A 559 4.69 -20.25 -26.62
C GLY A 559 5.03 -21.48 -27.47
N LYS A 560 5.69 -22.49 -26.89
CA LYS A 560 5.99 -23.76 -27.57
C LYS A 560 4.73 -24.60 -27.80
N LEU A 561 3.81 -24.62 -26.83
CA LEU A 561 2.57 -25.39 -26.87
C LEU A 561 1.56 -24.86 -27.88
N SER A 562 1.61 -23.57 -28.24
CA SER A 562 0.73 -22.96 -29.24
C SER A 562 0.70 -23.72 -30.58
N SER A 563 1.87 -24.18 -31.05
CA SER A 563 1.98 -24.99 -32.28
C SER A 563 1.22 -26.33 -32.18
N LYS A 564 1.36 -27.04 -31.06
CA LYS A 564 0.64 -28.29 -30.78
C LYS A 564 -0.86 -28.07 -30.60
N GLY A 565 -1.25 -26.94 -30.00
CA GLY A 565 -2.64 -26.52 -29.88
C GLY A 565 -3.31 -26.35 -31.24
N ALA A 566 -2.62 -25.70 -32.19
CA ALA A 566 -3.12 -25.54 -33.56
C ALA A 566 -3.24 -26.88 -34.30
N GLU A 567 -2.27 -27.78 -34.13
CA GLU A 567 -2.31 -29.14 -34.68
C GLU A 567 -3.53 -29.92 -34.16
N LEU A 568 -3.75 -29.90 -32.84
CA LEU A 568 -4.90 -30.55 -32.20
C LEU A 568 -6.24 -29.96 -32.65
N ILE A 569 -6.34 -28.62 -32.76
CA ILE A 569 -7.55 -27.95 -33.26
C ILE A 569 -7.84 -28.37 -34.71
N ASN A 570 -6.80 -28.46 -35.55
CA ASN A 570 -6.94 -28.90 -36.93
C ASN A 570 -7.40 -30.35 -37.02
N GLU A 571 -6.89 -31.24 -36.17
CA GLU A 571 -7.32 -32.64 -36.11
C GLU A 571 -8.79 -32.79 -35.66
N ILE A 572 -9.18 -32.05 -34.61
CA ILE A 572 -10.57 -31.98 -34.13
C ILE A 572 -11.48 -31.46 -35.25
N LEU A 573 -11.06 -30.41 -35.96
CA LEU A 573 -11.82 -29.84 -37.07
C LEU A 573 -11.96 -30.83 -38.23
N ALA A 574 -10.88 -31.49 -38.64
CA ALA A 574 -10.89 -32.50 -39.69
C ALA A 574 -11.83 -33.67 -39.36
N THR A 575 -11.78 -34.15 -38.11
CA THR A 575 -12.65 -35.21 -37.61
C THR A 575 -14.13 -34.78 -37.62
N LYS A 576 -14.41 -33.55 -37.22
CA LYS A 576 -15.77 -32.98 -37.25
C LYS A 576 -16.31 -32.88 -38.68
N VAL A 577 -15.49 -32.43 -39.64
CA VAL A 577 -15.86 -32.37 -41.06
C VAL A 577 -16.14 -33.77 -41.62
N ARG A 578 -15.27 -34.75 -41.32
CA ARG A 578 -15.47 -36.15 -41.75
C ARG A 578 -16.78 -36.73 -41.21
N ASN A 579 -17.07 -36.50 -39.93
CA ASN A 579 -18.31 -36.96 -39.30
C ASN A 579 -19.55 -36.30 -39.91
N ASN A 580 -19.47 -35.01 -40.24
CA ASN A 580 -20.56 -34.31 -40.94
C ASN A 580 -20.78 -34.88 -42.34
N ARG A 581 -19.71 -35.12 -43.12
CA ARG A 581 -19.80 -35.74 -44.44
C ARG A 581 -20.43 -37.14 -44.40
N LEU A 582 -20.09 -37.95 -43.40
CA LEU A 582 -20.71 -39.27 -43.19
C LEU A 582 -22.18 -39.18 -42.77
N LYS A 583 -22.58 -38.12 -42.04
CA LYS A 583 -23.99 -37.86 -41.73
C LYS A 583 -24.76 -37.43 -42.98
N GLU A 584 -24.21 -36.52 -43.78
CA GLU A 584 -24.80 -36.08 -45.05
C GLU A 584 -24.98 -37.24 -46.02
N GLN A 585 -23.99 -38.13 -46.15
CA GLN A 585 -24.10 -39.34 -46.96
C GLN A 585 -25.24 -40.25 -46.49
N ARG A 586 -25.36 -40.48 -45.18
CA ARG A 586 -26.48 -41.27 -44.61
C ARG A 586 -27.84 -40.61 -44.87
N ILE A 587 -27.92 -39.29 -44.75
CA ILE A 587 -29.15 -38.54 -45.08
C ILE A 587 -29.46 -38.69 -46.58
N LEU A 588 -28.48 -38.53 -47.46
CA LEU A 588 -28.63 -38.69 -48.91
C LEU A 588 -29.09 -40.10 -49.28
N GLU A 589 -28.53 -41.14 -48.68
CA GLU A 589 -28.95 -42.54 -48.88
C GLU A 589 -30.38 -42.78 -48.39
N ASN A 590 -30.74 -42.22 -47.24
CA ASN A 590 -32.11 -42.28 -46.73
C ASN A 590 -33.10 -41.56 -47.67
N VAL A 591 -32.71 -40.40 -48.22
CA VAL A 591 -33.51 -39.68 -49.22
C VAL A 591 -33.65 -40.50 -50.50
N LYS A 592 -32.57 -41.11 -51.01
CA LYS A 592 -32.61 -41.99 -52.18
C LYS A 592 -33.54 -43.18 -51.98
N ARG A 593 -33.47 -43.85 -50.82
CA ARG A 593 -34.38 -44.98 -50.49
C ARG A 593 -35.84 -44.54 -50.43
N LYS A 594 -36.12 -43.38 -49.81
CA LYS A 594 -37.48 -42.82 -49.76
C LYS A 594 -38.00 -42.46 -51.16
N MET A 595 -37.18 -41.85 -52.01
CA MET A 595 -37.55 -41.52 -53.40
C MET A 595 -37.82 -42.78 -54.24
N ALA A 596 -36.99 -43.82 -54.11
CA ALA A 596 -37.23 -45.09 -54.79
C ALA A 596 -38.55 -45.72 -54.36
N LYS A 597 -38.85 -45.72 -53.04
CA LYS A 597 -40.12 -46.24 -52.50
C LYS A 597 -41.33 -45.43 -52.99
N ILE A 598 -41.21 -44.10 -53.09
CA ILE A 598 -42.26 -43.24 -53.66
C ILE A 598 -42.46 -43.57 -55.14
N ARG A 599 -41.38 -43.69 -55.92
CA ARG A 599 -41.43 -44.04 -57.34
C ARG A 599 -42.08 -45.41 -57.56
N ASP A 600 -41.72 -46.42 -56.78
CA ASP A 600 -42.31 -47.76 -56.87
C ASP A 600 -43.80 -47.73 -56.50
N ASN A 601 -44.17 -46.95 -55.48
CA ASN A 601 -45.57 -46.75 -55.11
C ASN A 601 -46.35 -46.00 -56.21
N GLN A 602 -45.76 -44.98 -56.84
CA GLN A 602 -46.36 -44.27 -57.98
C GLN A 602 -46.51 -45.19 -59.20
N ALA A 603 -45.50 -46.03 -59.49
CA ALA A 603 -45.58 -47.01 -60.57
C ALA A 603 -46.66 -48.08 -60.30
N LYS A 604 -46.78 -48.56 -59.04
CA LYS A 604 -47.88 -49.46 -58.63
C LYS A 604 -49.24 -48.78 -58.75
N LEU A 605 -49.37 -47.53 -58.32
CA LEU A 605 -50.58 -46.75 -58.52
C LEU A 605 -50.92 -46.67 -60.02
N ALA A 606 -49.92 -46.34 -60.86
CA ALA A 606 -50.08 -46.27 -62.31
C ALA A 606 -50.57 -47.58 -62.94
N HIS A 607 -50.04 -48.72 -62.48
CA HIS A 607 -50.50 -50.03 -62.92
C HIS A 607 -51.89 -50.43 -62.40
N THR A 608 -52.31 -49.94 -61.22
CA THR A 608 -53.57 -50.37 -60.58
C THR A 608 -54.77 -49.52 -61.00
N THR A 609 -54.58 -48.23 -61.31
CA THR A 609 -55.66 -47.32 -61.69
C THR A 609 -55.65 -46.93 -63.18
N GLY A 610 -54.83 -47.56 -64.02
CA GLY A 610 -54.68 -47.12 -65.42
C GLY A 610 -54.23 -45.65 -65.49
N TRP A 611 -53.38 -45.24 -64.55
CA TRP A 611 -53.04 -43.84 -64.36
C TRP A 611 -52.07 -43.40 -65.46
N ILE A 612 -52.54 -42.51 -66.33
CA ILE A 612 -51.75 -41.87 -67.37
C ILE A 612 -51.02 -40.69 -66.72
N GLU A 613 -49.69 -40.67 -66.85
CA GLU A 613 -48.86 -39.58 -66.35
C GLU A 613 -49.19 -38.27 -67.09
N PRO A 614 -49.68 -37.22 -66.41
CA PRO A 614 -50.05 -35.98 -67.08
C PRO A 614 -48.77 -35.26 -67.53
N LYS A 615 -48.67 -34.98 -68.84
CA LYS A 615 -47.47 -34.36 -69.43
C LYS A 615 -47.29 -32.89 -69.05
N THR A 616 -48.29 -32.29 -68.40
CA THR A 616 -48.22 -30.93 -67.83
C THR A 616 -49.02 -30.83 -66.53
N HIS A 617 -48.64 -29.89 -65.66
CA HIS A 617 -49.16 -29.72 -64.30
C HIS A 617 -50.67 -29.37 -64.20
N GLY A 618 -51.37 -29.21 -65.34
CA GLY A 618 -52.76 -28.74 -65.43
C GLY A 618 -53.85 -29.82 -65.49
N GLU A 619 -53.52 -31.08 -65.77
CA GLU A 619 -54.53 -32.15 -66.04
C GLU A 619 -55.03 -32.90 -64.78
N GLY A 620 -54.45 -32.64 -63.60
CA GLY A 620 -54.76 -33.40 -62.37
C GLY A 620 -56.07 -33.09 -61.64
N LYS A 621 -56.94 -32.22 -62.17
CA LYS A 621 -58.14 -31.72 -61.45
C LYS A 621 -59.46 -32.43 -61.75
N THR A 622 -59.52 -33.30 -62.76
CA THR A 622 -60.82 -33.77 -63.31
C THR A 622 -61.23 -35.19 -62.94
N VAL A 623 -60.44 -35.94 -62.17
CA VAL A 623 -60.74 -37.37 -61.92
C VAL A 623 -60.65 -37.73 -60.44
N VAL A 624 -61.53 -37.21 -59.59
CA VAL A 624 -62.04 -37.91 -58.39
C VAL A 624 -63.43 -37.35 -58.04
N ALA A 625 -64.47 -37.95 -58.60
CA ALA A 625 -65.82 -37.94 -58.03
C ALA A 625 -66.46 -39.28 -58.41
N VAL A 626 -66.42 -40.27 -57.52
CA VAL A 626 -67.46 -41.30 -57.28
C VAL A 626 -67.17 -41.99 -55.94
N ASP A 627 -68.23 -42.08 -55.14
CA ASP A 627 -68.48 -42.67 -53.81
C ASP A 627 -67.80 -44.02 -53.46
N PHE A 628 -67.08 -44.11 -52.32
CA PHE A 628 -67.53 -44.54 -50.98
C PHE A 628 -66.36 -44.48 -49.98
#